data_AF-A0A8C0GXH0-F1
#
_entry.id   AF-A0A8C0GXH0-F1
#
_cell.length_a   1.000
_cell.length_b   1.000
_cell.length_c   1.000
_cell.angle_alpha   90.00
_cell.angle_beta   90.00
_cell.angle_gamma   90.00
#
_symmetry.space_group_name_H-M   'P 1'
#
loop_
_entity.id
_entity.type
_entity.pdbx_description
1 polymer ?
#
loop_
_entity_poly.entity_id
_entity_poly.type
_entity_poly.pdbx_seq_one_letter_code
_entity_poly.pdbx_strand_id
1 'polypeptide(L)'
;PQSRGPSHPLNSSFLAPPPKFYYVFQIKEQKVVVDELSNLKKNRKVYKQQPNSNIFFLVDRTETLSECKSKFLTYIAYQYLKVVFVTE
;
A
#
# COMPACT_ATOMS: atom_id res chain seq x y z
N PRO A 1 9.64 31.80 -2.60
CA PRO A 1 9.90 30.88 -1.46
C PRO A 1 9.26 29.50 -1.74
N GLN A 2 10.06 28.56 -2.24
CA GLN A 2 9.62 27.20 -2.54
C GLN A 2 9.36 26.46 -1.22
N SER A 3 8.11 26.07 -0.96
CA SER A 3 7.80 25.06 0.06
C SER A 3 8.24 23.71 -0.48
N ARG A 4 9.44 23.27 -0.11
CA ARG A 4 9.87 21.88 -0.35
C ARG A 4 8.97 20.98 0.49
N GLY A 5 8.03 20.30 -0.16
CA GLY A 5 7.37 19.12 0.42
C GLY A 5 8.41 18.07 0.79
N PRO A 6 8.06 17.09 1.65
CA PRO A 6 9.04 16.21 2.25
C PRO A 6 9.72 15.36 1.18
N SER A 7 11.00 15.63 0.97
CA SER A 7 11.94 14.77 0.28
C SER A 7 12.29 13.59 1.17
N HIS A 8 11.87 12.39 0.80
CA HIS A 8 12.58 11.16 1.17
C HIS A 8 13.37 10.72 -0.08
N PRO A 9 14.64 10.28 0.04
CA PRO A 9 15.04 9.24 1.00
C PRO A 9 16.38 9.51 1.69
N LEU A 10 16.43 9.44 3.02
CA LEU A 10 17.68 9.32 3.76
C LEU A 10 17.54 8.28 4.87
N ASN A 11 18.37 7.24 4.73
CA ASN A 11 18.78 6.25 5.72
C ASN A 11 17.70 5.29 6.28
N SER A 12 17.69 4.05 5.76
CA SER A 12 16.76 2.97 6.10
C SER A 12 16.96 2.33 7.48
N SER A 13 17.94 2.77 8.27
CA SER A 13 18.33 2.10 9.52
C SER A 13 17.75 2.70 10.81
N PHE A 14 17.11 3.89 10.77
CA PHE A 14 16.61 4.57 11.98
C PHE A 14 15.27 5.30 11.80
N LEU A 15 14.35 4.75 11.00
CA LEU A 15 12.97 5.23 11.02
C LEU A 15 12.24 4.57 12.18
N ALA A 16 11.87 5.37 13.19
CA ALA A 16 10.95 4.95 14.22
C ALA A 16 9.75 4.22 13.56
N PRO A 17 9.29 3.08 14.12
CA PRO A 17 8.25 2.30 13.48
C PRO A 17 7.04 3.19 13.20
N PRO A 18 6.38 3.05 12.04
CA PRO A 18 5.21 3.85 11.70
C PRO A 18 4.17 3.78 12.83
N PRO A 19 3.48 4.90 13.16
CA PRO A 19 2.44 4.92 14.18
C PRO A 19 1.39 3.83 13.92
N LYS A 20 0.84 3.19 14.96
CA LYS A 20 -0.18 2.11 14.83
C LYS A 20 -1.35 2.49 13.91
N PHE A 21 -1.75 3.77 13.91
CA PHE A 21 -2.84 4.29 13.10
C PHE A 21 -2.54 4.28 11.59
N TYR A 22 -1.25 4.39 11.21
CA TYR A 22 -0.79 4.33 9.82
C TYR A 22 -1.25 3.04 9.13
N TYR A 23 -1.05 1.91 9.79
CA TYR A 23 -1.39 0.61 9.23
C TYR A 23 -2.90 0.38 9.17
N VAL A 24 -3.69 0.89 10.12
CA VAL A 24 -5.16 0.81 10.05
C VAL A 24 -5.68 1.52 8.80
N PHE A 25 -5.10 2.69 8.49
CA PHE A 25 -5.44 3.43 7.28
C PHE A 25 -5.04 2.66 6.02
N GLN A 26 -3.80 2.16 5.96
CA GLN A 26 -3.30 1.36 4.85
C GLN A 26 -4.12 0.09 4.61
N ILE A 27 -4.58 -0.59 5.66
CA ILE A 27 -5.44 -1.77 5.57
C ILE A 27 -6.79 -1.41 4.95
N LYS A 28 -7.41 -0.31 5.40
CA LYS A 28 -8.70 0.15 4.86
C LYS A 28 -8.60 0.50 3.38
N GLU A 29 -7.60 1.29 2.98
CA GLU A 29 -7.39 1.64 1.58
C GLU A 29 -7.06 0.41 0.73
N GLN A 30 -6.15 -0.44 1.20
CA GLN A 30 -5.74 -1.62 0.46
C GLN A 30 -6.88 -2.63 0.28
N LYS A 31 -7.81 -2.71 1.25
CA LYS A 31 -9.03 -3.51 1.14
C LYS A 31 -9.92 -3.03 -0.01
N VAL A 32 -10.18 -1.72 -0.08
CA VAL A 32 -10.98 -1.13 -1.16
C VAL A 32 -10.36 -1.47 -2.52
N VAL A 33 -9.05 -1.30 -2.68
CA VAL A 33 -8.35 -1.64 -3.93
C VAL A 33 -8.52 -3.12 -4.30
N VAL A 34 -8.38 -4.03 -3.33
CA VAL A 34 -8.56 -5.47 -3.56
C VAL A 34 -10.00 -5.79 -3.97
N ASP A 35 -10.99 -5.21 -3.30
CA ASP A 35 -12.41 -5.41 -3.58
C ASP A 35 -12.77 -4.90 -4.99
N GLU A 36 -12.32 -3.70 -5.35
CA GLU A 36 -12.52 -3.12 -6.68
C GLU A 36 -11.89 -3.96 -7.79
N LEU A 37 -10.62 -4.39 -7.64
CA LEU A 37 -9.94 -5.20 -8.66
C LEU A 37 -10.53 -6.61 -8.79
N SER A 38 -11.01 -7.18 -7.69
CA SER A 38 -11.66 -8.50 -7.68
C SER A 38 -12.99 -8.45 -8.44
N ASN A 39 -13.77 -7.40 -8.23
CA ASN A 39 -15.08 -7.20 -8.88
C ASN A 39 -14.98 -6.59 -10.28
N LEU A 40 -13.78 -6.16 -10.71
CA LEU A 40 -13.56 -5.63 -12.04
C LEU A 40 -13.91 -6.65 -13.13
N LYS A 41 -14.67 -6.23 -14.14
CA LYS A 41 -15.03 -7.08 -15.29
C LYS A 41 -13.77 -7.57 -16.01
N LYS A 42 -13.76 -8.85 -16.43
CA LYS A 42 -12.58 -9.56 -16.95
C LYS A 42 -11.81 -8.85 -18.07
N ASN A 43 -12.48 -8.11 -18.95
CA ASN A 43 -11.88 -7.47 -20.12
C ASN A 43 -11.49 -5.99 -19.89
N ARG A 44 -11.58 -5.49 -18.67
CA ARG A 44 -11.17 -4.12 -18.36
C ARG A 44 -9.65 -4.06 -18.18
N LYS A 45 -9.05 -3.04 -18.78
CA LYS A 45 -7.64 -2.74 -18.63
C LYS A 45 -7.38 -2.14 -17.25
N VAL A 46 -6.30 -2.58 -16.62
CA VAL A 46 -5.82 -2.04 -15.34
C VAL A 46 -4.58 -1.21 -15.61
N TYR A 47 -4.53 -0.02 -15.02
CA TYR A 47 -3.40 0.87 -15.16
C TYR A 47 -2.82 1.21 -13.79
N LYS A 48 -1.50 1.14 -13.64
CA LYS A 48 -0.78 1.54 -12.43
C LYS A 48 -0.13 2.90 -12.68
N GLN A 49 -0.35 3.84 -11.77
CA GLN A 49 0.26 5.17 -11.84
C GLN A 49 1.71 5.10 -11.38
N GLN A 50 2.60 5.78 -12.09
CA GLN A 50 3.97 5.98 -11.63
C GLN A 50 3.98 6.92 -10.42
N PRO A 51 4.81 6.67 -9.38
CA PRO A 51 4.94 7.58 -8.26
C PRO A 51 5.28 9.01 -8.69
N ASN A 52 4.60 9.99 -8.10
CA ASN A 52 4.84 11.43 -8.32
C ASN A 52 4.67 11.91 -9.77
N SER A 53 3.87 11.20 -10.58
CA SER A 53 3.62 11.54 -11.97
C SER A 53 2.21 11.16 -12.38
N ASN A 54 1.67 11.77 -13.43
CA ASN A 54 0.37 11.41 -14.02
C ASN A 54 0.53 10.41 -15.17
N ILE A 55 1.64 9.66 -15.21
CA ILE A 55 1.89 8.61 -16.19
C ILE A 55 1.31 7.28 -15.67
N PHE A 56 0.57 6.60 -16.54
CA PHE A 56 -0.13 5.35 -16.25
C PHE A 56 0.37 4.24 -17.17
N PHE A 57 0.76 3.11 -16.60
CA PHE A 57 1.20 1.94 -17.35
C PHE A 57 0.14 0.85 -17.31
N LEU A 58 -0.12 0.26 -18.48
CA LEU A 58 -0.96 -0.94 -18.57
C LEU A 58 -0.24 -2.09 -17.85
N VAL A 59 -0.96 -2.77 -16.97
CA VAL A 59 -0.43 -3.88 -16.17
C VAL A 59 -1.34 -5.10 -16.26
N ASP A 60 -0.79 -6.28 -15.96
CA ASP A 60 -1.60 -7.48 -15.86
C ASP A 60 -2.53 -7.40 -14.64
N ARG A 61 -3.81 -7.67 -14.87
CA ARG A 61 -4.84 -7.59 -13.82
C ARG A 61 -4.61 -8.64 -12.73
N THR A 62 -4.24 -9.86 -13.11
CA THR A 62 -4.11 -11.00 -12.19
C THR A 62 -2.91 -10.80 -11.29
N GLU A 63 -1.78 -10.40 -11.86
CA GLU A 63 -0.56 -10.03 -11.15
C GLU A 63 -0.83 -8.87 -10.18
N THR A 64 -1.45 -7.79 -10.66
CA THR A 64 -1.77 -6.61 -9.83
C THR A 64 -2.70 -6.97 -8.66
N LEU A 65 -3.71 -7.81 -8.90
CA LEU A 65 -4.60 -8.30 -7.84
C LEU A 65 -3.84 -9.16 -6.81
N SER A 66 -2.93 -10.01 -7.27
CA SER A 66 -2.07 -10.83 -6.39
C SER A 66 -1.17 -9.96 -5.51
N GLU A 67 -0.51 -8.95 -6.10
CA GLU A 67 0.31 -7.97 -5.38
C GLU A 67 -0.51 -7.25 -4.30
N CYS A 68 -1.71 -6.77 -4.66
CA CYS A 68 -2.61 -6.07 -3.74
C CYS A 68 -3.06 -6.94 -2.57
N LYS A 69 -3.39 -8.22 -2.82
CA LYS A 69 -3.75 -9.18 -1.77
C LYS A 69 -2.58 -9.48 -0.85
N SER A 70 -1.41 -9.73 -1.41
CA SER A 70 -0.18 -9.95 -0.63
C SER A 70 0.11 -8.78 0.30
N LYS A 71 0.08 -7.56 -0.24
CA LYS A 71 0.28 -6.32 0.51
C LYS A 71 -0.75 -6.11 1.62
N PHE A 72 -2.02 -6.43 1.35
CA PHE A 72 -3.08 -6.40 2.37
C PHE A 72 -2.77 -7.35 3.54
N LEU A 73 -2.41 -8.61 3.24
CA LEU A 73 -2.04 -9.60 4.26
C LEU A 73 -0.81 -9.18 5.05
N THR A 74 0.18 -8.59 4.39
CA THR A 74 1.36 -8.03 5.05
C THR A 74 1.00 -6.95 6.06
N TYR A 75 0.11 -6.00 5.70
CA TYR A 75 -0.32 -4.97 6.64
C TYR A 75 -1.11 -5.52 7.82
N ILE A 76 -1.99 -6.48 7.55
CA ILE A 76 -2.73 -7.20 8.57
C ILE A 76 -1.76 -7.90 9.54
N ALA A 77 -0.81 -8.68 9.02
CA ALA A 77 0.20 -9.36 9.82
C ALA A 77 1.02 -8.38 10.66
N TYR A 78 1.45 -7.24 10.11
CA TYR A 78 2.18 -6.23 10.88
C TYR A 78 1.34 -5.62 12.01
N GLN A 79 0.03 -5.46 11.83
CA GLN A 79 -0.84 -5.02 12.93
C GLN A 79 -0.94 -6.07 14.02
N TYR A 80 -1.23 -7.33 13.69
CA TYR A 80 -1.42 -8.38 14.69
C TYR A 80 -0.10 -8.76 15.38
N LEU A 81 0.98 -8.92 14.63
CA LEU A 81 2.31 -9.22 15.17
C LEU A 81 2.79 -8.11 16.11
N LYS A 82 2.63 -6.82 15.75
CA LYS A 82 2.97 -5.70 16.66
C LYS A 82 2.00 -5.56 17.83
N VAL A 83 0.73 -5.96 17.71
CA VAL A 83 -0.19 -5.96 18.85
C VAL A 83 0.29 -6.98 19.89
N VAL A 84 0.63 -8.20 19.47
CA VAL A 84 1.13 -9.25 20.37
C VAL A 84 2.41 -8.80 21.11
N PHE A 85 3.39 -8.22 20.40
CA PHE A 85 4.63 -7.73 21.02
C PHE A 85 4.48 -6.46 21.88
N VAL A 86 3.33 -5.75 21.84
CA VAL A 86 3.08 -4.57 22.70
C VAL A 86 2.20 -4.92 23.90
N THR A 87 1.63 -6.12 23.96
CA THR A 87 0.75 -6.57 25.05
C THR A 87 1.41 -7.53 26.04
N GLU A 88 2.67 -7.93 25.80
CA GLU A 88 3.54 -8.61 26.79
C GLU A 88 4.52 -7.61 27.42
#